data_AF-A0A821FFZ0-F1
#
_entry.id   AF-A0A821FFZ0-F1
#
_cell.length_a   1.000
_cell.length_b   1.000
_cell.length_c   1.000
_cell.angle_alpha   90.00
_cell.angle_beta   90.00
_cell.angle_gamma   90.00
#
_symmetry.space_group_name_H-M   'P 1'
#
loop_
_entity.id
_entity.type
_entity.pdbx_description
1 polymer ?
#
loop_
_entity_poly.entity_id
_entity_poly.type
_entity_poly.pdbx_seq_one_letter_code
_entity_poly.pdbx_strand_id
1 'polypeptide(L)'
;MIELHDLSPDESLDSTASSNTDRSSSIISSSLGQCSSTNIKYNPSNIKMFLKEQPEKYVLVDNHKVNCSKPSPCWTRFALPAVKYGNNHNIVIKNFATCRSCYSTYAFTCGSTKSLNSHKCAKESSSISTSSSTKSPSLNLKINRSFSEKKKTLTSLIAQWVCQSIRPISIVEDEGLLNIIKQCPFNNINGNDILPSRPTITREINRQANDIRERLGVILRKAAKQECLAISPDLRSDKFKQNSYLGLTAHFVDDQHILHSIDLCCEPYNELDKTAGNVLKSITAALSRFGLDQLMNEITFVCDRGSNLLKALEDYQVVHCFPHRLNNILKRTFYSAGTKEKKQRKQKKESK
;
A
#
# COMPACT_ATOMS: atom_id res chain seq x y z
N MET A 1 -1.10 1.26 7.39
CA MET A 1 -1.23 2.02 8.64
C MET A 1 0.21 2.34 9.04
N ILE A 2 0.62 3.60 8.91
CA ILE A 2 1.96 4.02 9.34
C ILE A 2 1.96 3.90 10.86
N GLU A 3 2.89 3.14 11.43
CA GLU A 3 3.08 3.12 12.88
C GLU A 3 3.61 4.51 13.27
N LEU A 4 2.75 5.32 13.89
CA LEU A 4 3.06 6.68 14.36
C LEU A 4 4.16 6.72 15.45
N HIS A 5 4.72 5.57 15.82
CA HIS A 5 5.85 5.49 16.73
C HIS A 5 7.15 6.05 16.11
N ASP A 6 7.23 6.16 14.78
CA ASP A 6 8.42 6.69 14.09
C ASP A 6 8.39 8.22 13.93
N LEU A 7 7.27 8.88 14.22
CA LEU A 7 7.14 10.34 14.14
C LEU A 7 7.18 10.94 15.54
N SER A 8 8.37 10.97 16.15
CA SER A 8 8.57 11.66 17.42
C SER A 8 8.73 13.17 17.19
N PRO A 9 8.01 14.02 17.95
CA PRO A 9 8.28 15.45 17.97
C PRO A 9 9.60 15.69 18.71
N ASP A 10 10.65 16.11 18.00
CA ASP A 10 11.90 16.52 18.63
C ASP A 10 11.65 17.79 19.45
N GLU A 11 11.75 17.68 20.78
CA GLU A 11 11.90 18.81 21.68
C GLU A 11 13.33 19.31 21.60
N SER A 12 13.57 20.35 20.80
CA SER A 12 14.67 21.27 21.08
C SER A 12 14.31 22.67 20.59
N LEU A 13 14.04 23.55 21.57
CA LEU A 13 14.05 24.99 21.39
C LEU A 13 15.39 25.54 21.89
N ASP A 14 15.92 26.42 21.04
CA ASP A 14 16.65 27.66 21.37
C ASP A 14 18.18 27.68 21.19
N SER A 15 18.65 28.38 20.16
CA SER A 15 19.35 29.67 20.30
C SER A 15 19.90 30.23 18.96
N THR A 16 19.53 31.50 18.74
CA THR A 16 20.08 32.59 17.90
C THR A 16 21.47 32.47 17.21
N ALA A 17 21.57 32.87 15.92
CA ALA A 17 22.21 34.14 15.47
C ALA A 17 22.56 34.18 13.95
N SER A 18 21.92 35.11 13.25
CA SER A 18 22.39 36.11 12.25
C SER A 18 23.46 35.84 11.16
N SER A 19 23.01 36.13 9.92
CA SER A 19 23.64 36.93 8.82
C SER A 19 24.88 36.42 8.05
N ASN A 20 24.76 36.17 6.74
CA ASN A 20 25.04 37.13 5.65
C ASN A 20 25.21 36.48 4.25
N THR A 21 24.46 37.03 3.28
CA THR A 21 24.80 37.39 1.88
C THR A 21 25.43 36.40 0.87
N ASP A 22 24.66 36.21 -0.21
CA ASP A 22 24.98 36.42 -1.64
C ASP A 22 25.62 35.34 -2.55
N ARG A 23 24.94 35.23 -3.70
CA ARG A 23 25.38 34.98 -5.08
C ARG A 23 25.52 33.54 -5.65
N SER A 24 24.55 33.28 -6.53
CA SER A 24 24.74 32.96 -7.96
C SER A 24 25.03 31.51 -8.39
N SER A 25 23.96 30.92 -8.97
CA SER A 25 23.91 30.26 -10.28
C SER A 25 24.95 29.19 -10.66
N SER A 26 24.48 27.97 -10.92
CA SER A 26 24.81 27.27 -12.16
C SER A 26 23.92 26.04 -12.41
N ILE A 27 23.35 26.05 -13.60
CA ILE A 27 22.70 24.97 -14.34
C ILE A 27 23.66 23.79 -14.50
N ILE A 28 23.25 22.57 -14.15
CA ILE A 28 23.79 21.35 -14.75
C ILE A 28 22.62 20.44 -15.15
N SER A 29 22.29 20.52 -16.44
CA SER A 29 21.62 19.45 -17.17
C SER A 29 22.62 18.34 -17.44
N SER A 30 22.29 17.09 -17.13
CA SER A 30 22.97 15.95 -17.74
C SER A 30 22.06 14.74 -17.86
N SER A 31 21.52 14.60 -19.08
CA SER A 31 21.29 13.37 -19.85
C SER A 31 20.60 12.18 -19.18
N LEU A 32 19.34 11.99 -19.55
CA LEU A 32 18.71 10.67 -19.65
C LEU A 32 19.57 9.75 -20.55
N GLY A 33 20.21 8.76 -19.95
CA GLY A 33 20.73 7.59 -20.66
C GLY A 33 19.59 6.60 -20.91
N GLN A 34 19.06 6.58 -22.14
CA GLN A 34 18.18 5.53 -22.64
C GLN A 34 18.94 4.19 -22.62
N CYS A 35 18.42 3.19 -21.88
CA CYS A 35 18.81 1.80 -22.09
C CYS A 35 17.60 1.03 -22.63
N SER A 36 17.80 0.50 -23.83
CA SER A 36 16.89 -0.26 -24.68
C SER A 36 16.24 -1.46 -23.99
N SER A 37 14.97 -1.32 -23.61
CA SER A 37 14.12 -2.44 -23.19
C SER A 37 13.68 -3.23 -24.41
N THR A 38 14.47 -4.23 -24.79
CA THR A 38 13.94 -5.36 -25.57
C THR A 38 12.85 -6.02 -24.74
N ASN A 39 11.63 -6.09 -25.30
CA ASN A 39 10.44 -6.58 -24.59
C ASN A 39 10.48 -8.13 -24.54
N ILE A 40 11.43 -8.68 -23.77
CA ILE A 40 11.63 -10.12 -23.63
C ILE A 40 10.47 -10.69 -22.80
N LYS A 41 9.67 -11.58 -23.42
CA LYS A 41 8.63 -12.32 -22.72
C LYS A 41 9.23 -13.51 -21.98
N TYR A 42 9.27 -13.44 -20.65
CA TYR A 42 9.79 -14.52 -19.80
C TYR A 42 8.82 -15.70 -19.67
N ASN A 43 9.36 -16.92 -19.68
CA ASN A 43 8.66 -18.18 -19.42
C ASN A 43 9.60 -19.17 -18.71
N PRO A 44 9.09 -20.27 -18.12
CA PRO A 44 9.93 -21.20 -17.36
C PRO A 44 11.13 -21.77 -18.13
N SER A 45 10.95 -22.05 -19.42
CA SER A 45 11.99 -22.65 -20.28
C SER A 45 13.10 -21.66 -20.60
N ASN A 46 12.76 -20.42 -20.98
CA ASN A 46 13.78 -19.42 -21.30
C ASN A 46 14.50 -18.89 -20.06
N ILE A 47 13.84 -18.78 -18.91
CA ILE A 47 14.50 -18.42 -17.64
C ILE A 47 15.57 -19.47 -17.27
N LYS A 48 15.25 -20.76 -17.42
CA LYS A 48 16.21 -21.84 -17.16
C LYS A 48 17.42 -21.76 -18.08
N MET A 49 17.20 -21.45 -19.37
CA MET A 49 18.27 -21.26 -20.36
C MET A 49 19.12 -20.04 -20.00
N PHE A 50 18.51 -18.88 -19.73
CA PHE A 50 19.19 -17.65 -19.36
C PHE A 50 20.06 -17.78 -18.12
N LEU A 51 19.59 -18.46 -17.07
CA LEU A 51 20.36 -18.69 -15.85
C LEU A 51 21.56 -19.64 -16.05
N LYS A 52 21.51 -20.51 -17.06
CA LYS A 52 22.61 -21.45 -17.36
C LYS A 52 23.62 -20.87 -18.33
N GLU A 53 23.16 -20.16 -19.34
CA GLU A 53 23.97 -19.74 -20.49
C GLU A 53 24.44 -18.28 -20.37
N GLN A 54 23.78 -17.46 -19.54
CA GLN A 54 24.10 -16.03 -19.37
C GLN A 54 24.24 -15.65 -17.87
N PRO A 55 25.13 -16.29 -17.10
CA PRO A 55 25.32 -16.02 -15.67
C PRO A 55 25.85 -14.59 -15.39
N GLU A 56 26.46 -13.93 -16.37
CA GLU A 56 26.87 -12.52 -16.34
C GLU A 56 25.68 -11.56 -16.33
N LYS A 57 24.52 -11.99 -16.85
CA LYS A 57 23.31 -11.16 -16.99
C LYS A 57 22.17 -11.58 -16.06
N TYR A 58 22.06 -12.87 -15.72
CA TYR A 58 20.98 -13.41 -14.89
C TYR A 58 21.50 -14.07 -13.62
N VAL A 59 20.76 -13.90 -12.52
CA VAL A 59 21.15 -14.39 -11.20
C VAL A 59 19.95 -14.89 -10.41
N LEU A 60 20.21 -15.73 -9.40
CA LEU A 60 19.22 -16.12 -8.40
C LEU A 60 19.35 -15.23 -7.16
N VAL A 61 18.24 -14.64 -6.73
CA VAL A 61 18.16 -13.77 -5.55
C VAL A 61 17.27 -14.44 -4.49
N ASP A 62 17.66 -14.31 -3.23
CA ASP A 62 16.90 -14.90 -2.15
C ASP A 62 15.57 -14.17 -1.90
N ASN A 63 14.49 -14.93 -1.72
CA ASN A 63 13.16 -14.38 -1.49
C ASN A 63 13.05 -13.58 -0.18
N HIS A 64 13.90 -13.85 0.83
CA HIS A 64 13.88 -13.13 2.10
C HIS A 64 14.36 -11.67 2.00
N LYS A 65 15.05 -11.31 0.91
CA LYS A 65 15.43 -9.90 0.63
C LYS A 65 14.29 -9.09 0.00
N VAL A 66 13.17 -9.75 -0.32
CA VAL A 66 12.02 -9.16 -1.02
C VAL A 66 10.75 -9.21 -0.18
N ASN A 67 10.65 -10.14 0.79
CA ASN A 67 9.51 -10.26 1.72
C ASN A 67 9.99 -10.30 3.17
N CYS A 68 9.55 -9.36 4.01
CA CYS A 68 9.93 -9.18 5.42
C CYS A 68 9.32 -10.22 6.39
N SER A 69 8.76 -11.33 5.91
CA SER A 69 8.20 -12.42 6.72
C SER A 69 9.10 -13.67 6.67
N LYS A 70 9.10 -14.49 7.74
CA LYS A 70 9.88 -15.74 7.78
C LYS A 70 9.52 -16.61 6.57
N PRO A 71 10.44 -16.85 5.63
CA PRO A 71 10.11 -17.55 4.39
C PRO A 71 9.82 -19.03 4.66
N SER A 72 8.84 -19.58 3.96
CA SER A 72 8.53 -21.02 3.98
C SER A 72 9.79 -21.87 3.70
N PRO A 73 9.92 -23.09 4.28
CA PRO A 73 11.10 -23.94 4.15
C PRO A 73 11.53 -24.25 2.72
N CYS A 74 10.63 -24.17 1.73
CA CYS A 74 10.98 -24.37 0.32
C CYS A 74 12.02 -23.36 -0.21
N TRP A 75 12.13 -22.18 0.39
CA TRP A 75 13.06 -21.13 -0.07
C TRP A 75 14.53 -21.39 0.25
N THR A 76 14.84 -22.45 1.02
CA THR A 76 16.22 -22.98 1.08
C THR A 76 16.63 -23.61 -0.25
N ARG A 77 15.68 -24.22 -0.98
CA ARG A 77 15.89 -24.92 -2.25
C ARG A 77 15.59 -24.05 -3.48
N PHE A 78 14.76 -23.03 -3.31
CA PHE A 78 14.30 -22.15 -4.37
C PHE A 78 14.79 -20.70 -4.18
N ALA A 79 14.87 -19.96 -5.28
CA ALA A 79 15.23 -18.55 -5.34
C ALA A 79 14.42 -17.83 -6.43
N LEU A 80 14.44 -16.50 -6.41
CA LEU A 80 13.80 -15.68 -7.42
C LEU A 80 14.79 -15.42 -8.58
N PRO A 81 14.42 -15.66 -9.84
CA PRO A 81 15.26 -15.29 -10.98
C PRO A 81 15.27 -13.77 -11.16
N ALA A 82 16.43 -13.18 -11.44
CA ALA A 82 16.61 -11.74 -11.60
C ALA A 82 17.61 -11.40 -12.70
N VAL A 83 17.48 -10.19 -13.25
CA VAL A 83 18.43 -9.58 -14.20
C VAL A 83 19.39 -8.69 -13.42
N LYS A 84 20.70 -8.84 -13.63
CA LYS A 84 21.73 -7.97 -13.05
C LYS A 84 21.65 -6.57 -13.68
N TYR A 85 21.64 -5.54 -12.86
CA TYR A 85 21.59 -4.14 -13.28
C TYR A 85 22.61 -3.31 -12.47
N GLY A 86 23.76 -3.00 -13.09
CA GLY A 86 24.85 -2.28 -12.42
C GLY A 86 25.51 -3.06 -11.28
N ASN A 87 26.36 -2.38 -10.50
CA ASN A 87 27.28 -3.05 -9.58
C ASN A 87 26.64 -3.63 -8.30
N ASN A 88 25.34 -3.41 -8.03
CA ASN A 88 24.69 -3.99 -6.84
C ASN A 88 23.14 -4.05 -6.89
N HIS A 89 22.51 -3.88 -8.06
CA HIS A 89 21.05 -3.90 -8.16
C HIS A 89 20.60 -5.06 -9.08
N ASN A 90 19.60 -5.83 -8.63
CA ASN A 90 19.03 -6.94 -9.38
C ASN A 90 17.53 -6.73 -9.57
N ILE A 91 17.05 -6.79 -10.80
CA ILE A 91 15.62 -6.65 -11.12
C ILE A 91 15.00 -8.04 -11.16
N VAL A 92 14.16 -8.35 -10.18
CA VAL A 92 13.47 -9.65 -10.08
C VAL A 92 12.50 -9.84 -11.24
N ILE A 93 12.61 -10.99 -11.91
CA ILE A 93 11.65 -11.45 -12.91
C ILE A 93 10.42 -11.95 -12.15
N LYS A 94 9.40 -11.11 -12.08
CA LYS A 94 8.16 -11.37 -11.32
C LYS A 94 7.46 -12.64 -11.78
N ASN A 95 6.68 -13.23 -10.88
CA ASN A 95 5.83 -14.40 -11.10
C ASN A 95 6.56 -15.74 -11.31
N PHE A 96 7.84 -15.85 -10.94
CA PHE A 96 8.61 -17.08 -11.08
C PHE A 96 9.46 -17.40 -9.85
N ALA A 97 9.69 -18.69 -9.62
CA ALA A 97 10.65 -19.20 -8.66
C ALA A 97 11.45 -20.34 -9.29
N THR A 98 12.75 -20.39 -9.04
CA THR A 98 13.68 -21.32 -9.69
C THR A 98 14.44 -22.13 -8.64
N CYS A 99 14.53 -23.45 -8.85
CA CYS A 99 15.32 -24.34 -8.00
C CYS A 99 16.81 -24.05 -8.17
N ARG A 100 17.54 -23.89 -7.05
CA ARG A 100 18.97 -23.55 -7.06
C ARG A 100 19.83 -24.63 -7.70
N SER A 101 19.45 -25.90 -7.55
CA SER A 101 20.29 -27.04 -7.96
C SER A 101 20.10 -27.42 -9.43
N CYS A 102 18.85 -27.45 -9.91
CA CYS A 102 18.51 -27.94 -11.25
C CYS A 102 18.06 -26.85 -12.23
N TYR A 103 17.91 -25.61 -11.76
CA TYR A 103 17.40 -24.47 -12.52
C TYR A 103 15.99 -24.67 -13.11
N SER A 104 15.22 -25.63 -12.61
CA SER A 104 13.81 -25.76 -12.98
C SER A 104 13.02 -24.57 -12.42
N THR A 105 12.35 -23.85 -13.31
CA THR A 105 11.57 -22.66 -13.00
C THR A 105 10.08 -22.99 -12.97
N TYR A 106 9.37 -22.40 -12.02
CA TYR A 106 7.93 -22.58 -11.82
C TYR A 106 7.25 -21.21 -11.80
N ALA A 107 6.03 -21.15 -12.31
CA ALA A 107 5.16 -20.00 -12.08
C ALA A 107 4.85 -19.89 -10.58
N PHE A 108 5.03 -18.69 -10.03
CA PHE A 108 4.84 -18.39 -8.62
C PHE A 108 4.31 -16.97 -8.46
N THR A 109 2.99 -16.84 -8.26
CA THR A 109 2.37 -15.62 -7.74
C THR A 109 2.25 -15.76 -6.22
N CYS A 110 2.44 -14.67 -5.47
CA CYS A 110 2.28 -14.65 -4.02
C CYS A 110 0.94 -15.32 -3.62
N GLY A 111 1.00 -16.49 -2.96
CA GLY A 111 -0.21 -17.21 -2.51
C GLY A 111 -0.11 -18.73 -2.39
N SER A 112 0.87 -19.42 -3.01
CA SER A 112 1.01 -20.88 -2.85
C SER A 112 2.41 -21.40 -3.15
N THR A 113 2.94 -22.27 -2.29
CA THR A 113 4.23 -22.97 -2.47
C THR A 113 4.05 -24.44 -2.87
N LYS A 114 2.83 -24.87 -3.19
CA LYS A 114 2.51 -26.29 -3.47
C LYS A 114 3.35 -26.87 -4.62
N SER A 115 3.50 -26.14 -5.72
CA SER A 115 4.31 -26.54 -6.88
C SER A 115 5.81 -26.64 -6.58
N LEU A 116 6.32 -25.79 -5.68
CA LEU A 116 7.72 -25.80 -5.26
C LEU A 116 7.98 -26.98 -4.30
N ASN A 117 7.03 -27.28 -3.42
CA ASN A 117 7.14 -28.39 -2.47
C ASN A 117 7.01 -29.76 -3.13
N SER A 118 6.29 -29.88 -4.25
CA SER A 118 6.19 -31.12 -5.02
C SER A 118 7.39 -31.40 -5.93
N HIS A 119 8.32 -30.44 -6.09
CA HIS A 119 9.52 -30.61 -6.88
C HIS A 119 10.47 -31.65 -6.25
N LYS A 120 10.85 -32.66 -7.05
CA LYS A 120 11.90 -33.64 -6.72
C LYS A 120 13.15 -33.30 -7.53
N CYS A 121 14.19 -32.84 -6.86
CA CYS A 121 15.43 -32.47 -7.53
C CYS A 121 16.32 -33.70 -7.71
N ALA A 122 16.64 -34.06 -8.96
CA ALA A 122 17.52 -35.19 -9.25
C ALA A 122 18.94 -35.06 -8.66
N LYS A 123 19.39 -33.83 -8.34
CA LYS A 123 20.71 -33.56 -7.74
C LYS A 123 20.75 -33.64 -6.21
N GLU A 124 19.60 -33.67 -5.52
CA GLU A 124 19.56 -33.89 -4.05
C GLU A 124 19.61 -35.38 -3.70
N SER A 125 19.31 -36.27 -4.65
CA SER A 125 19.31 -37.73 -4.46
C SER A 125 20.69 -38.36 -4.31
N SER A 126 21.78 -37.60 -4.49
CA SER A 126 23.15 -38.11 -4.61
C SER A 126 24.02 -37.88 -3.36
N SER A 127 23.49 -37.26 -2.31
CA SER A 127 24.23 -37.02 -1.07
C SER A 127 23.29 -37.18 0.14
N ILE A 128 23.26 -38.39 0.71
CA ILE A 128 23.20 -38.71 2.15
C ILE A 128 23.18 -40.25 2.25
N SER A 129 24.38 -40.82 2.38
CA SER A 129 24.60 -42.13 2.98
C SER A 129 25.55 -41.89 4.15
N THR A 130 24.98 -41.58 5.31
CA THR A 130 25.66 -41.80 6.59
C THR A 130 24.63 -42.26 7.61
N SER A 131 24.77 -43.54 7.91
CA SER A 131 24.08 -44.30 8.94
C SER A 131 24.42 -43.77 10.35
N SER A 132 23.41 -43.44 11.13
CA SER A 132 23.43 -43.71 12.57
C SER A 132 21.99 -43.90 13.06
N SER A 133 21.61 -45.16 13.16
CA SER A 133 20.38 -45.60 13.80
C SER A 133 20.48 -45.40 15.31
N THR A 134 19.74 -44.44 15.84
CA THR A 134 19.26 -44.49 17.23
C THR A 134 17.75 -44.35 17.20
N LYS A 135 17.07 -45.49 17.35
CA LYS A 135 15.62 -45.59 17.51
C LYS A 135 15.22 -44.95 18.85
N SER A 136 14.59 -43.79 18.80
CA SER A 136 13.76 -43.29 19.91
C SER A 136 12.36 -43.03 19.36
N PRO A 137 11.30 -43.71 19.86
CA PRO A 137 9.96 -43.51 19.34
C PRO A 137 9.31 -42.24 19.91
N SER A 138 8.84 -41.39 18.99
CA SER A 138 7.45 -40.88 19.00
C SER A 138 6.98 -39.89 20.09
N LEU A 139 7.66 -38.76 20.27
CA LEU A 139 7.01 -37.52 20.77
C LEU A 139 6.71 -36.52 19.63
N ASN A 140 7.56 -36.48 18.60
CA ASN A 140 7.40 -35.57 17.46
C ASN A 140 6.19 -35.90 16.56
N LEU A 141 5.81 -37.18 16.40
CA LEU A 141 4.64 -37.55 15.57
C LEU A 141 3.30 -37.14 16.19
N LYS A 142 3.14 -37.21 17.52
CA LYS A 142 1.89 -36.83 18.20
C LYS A 142 1.66 -35.31 18.18
N ILE A 143 2.73 -34.53 18.38
CA ILE A 143 2.68 -33.06 18.31
C ILE A 143 2.32 -32.60 16.90
N ASN A 144 2.92 -33.20 15.87
CA ASN A 144 2.69 -32.84 14.48
C ASN A 144 1.29 -33.24 13.98
N ARG A 145 0.78 -34.40 14.43
CA ARG A 145 -0.60 -34.85 14.12
C ARG A 145 -1.65 -33.99 14.84
N SER A 146 -1.43 -33.63 16.10
CA SER A 146 -2.30 -32.72 16.86
C SER A 146 -2.34 -31.31 16.25
N PHE A 147 -1.19 -30.78 15.82
CA PHE A 147 -1.11 -29.48 15.14
C PHE A 147 -1.81 -29.52 13.77
N SER A 148 -1.62 -30.59 13.00
CA SER A 148 -2.31 -30.79 11.72
C SER A 148 -3.82 -30.84 11.86
N GLU A 149 -4.35 -31.55 12.87
CA GLU A 149 -5.80 -31.62 13.10
C GLU A 149 -6.35 -30.28 13.61
N LYS A 150 -5.68 -29.62 14.57
CA LYS A 150 -6.05 -28.26 15.01
C LYS A 150 -6.06 -27.26 13.85
N LYS A 151 -5.09 -27.37 12.93
CA LYS A 151 -5.02 -26.52 11.74
C LYS A 151 -6.18 -26.77 10.78
N LYS A 152 -6.59 -28.03 10.57
CA LYS A 152 -7.78 -28.37 9.77
C LYS A 152 -9.05 -27.83 10.42
N THR A 153 -9.22 -28.02 11.73
CA THR A 153 -10.36 -27.48 12.49
C THR A 153 -10.41 -25.95 12.38
N LEU A 154 -9.29 -25.26 12.60
CA LEU A 154 -9.20 -23.81 12.45
C LEU A 154 -9.54 -23.36 11.03
N THR A 155 -9.04 -24.07 10.02
CA THR A 155 -9.35 -23.80 8.60
C THR A 155 -10.86 -23.90 8.36
N SER A 156 -11.52 -24.94 8.88
CA SER A 156 -12.97 -25.11 8.76
C SER A 156 -13.76 -24.02 9.47
N LEU A 157 -13.36 -23.64 10.69
CA LEU A 157 -14.00 -22.59 11.48
C LEU A 157 -13.87 -21.22 10.81
N ILE A 158 -12.69 -20.88 10.29
CA ILE A 158 -12.46 -19.64 9.55
C ILE A 158 -13.30 -19.63 8.27
N ALA A 159 -13.32 -20.72 7.49
CA ALA A 159 -14.13 -20.81 6.29
C ALA A 159 -15.62 -20.61 6.60
N GLN A 160 -16.12 -21.27 7.65
CA GLN A 160 -17.49 -21.08 8.12
C GLN A 160 -17.75 -19.63 8.54
N TRP A 161 -16.87 -19.01 9.32
CA TRP A 161 -17.00 -17.61 9.74
C TRP A 161 -17.03 -16.65 8.53
N VAL A 162 -16.14 -16.85 7.56
CA VAL A 162 -16.08 -16.07 6.32
C VAL A 162 -17.39 -16.16 5.55
N CYS A 163 -17.93 -17.37 5.37
CA CYS A 163 -19.20 -17.57 4.65
C CYS A 163 -20.40 -17.02 5.43
N GLN A 164 -20.50 -17.32 6.73
CA GLN A 164 -21.65 -16.93 7.55
C GLN A 164 -21.71 -15.42 7.81
N SER A 165 -20.55 -14.77 7.94
CA SER A 165 -20.47 -13.33 8.20
C SER A 165 -20.17 -12.50 6.95
N ILE A 166 -20.15 -13.12 5.76
CA ILE A 166 -19.87 -12.49 4.46
C ILE A 166 -18.60 -11.63 4.53
N ARG A 167 -17.52 -12.19 5.08
CA ARG A 167 -16.23 -11.51 5.16
C ARG A 167 -15.45 -11.68 3.86
N PRO A 168 -14.58 -10.73 3.50
CA PRO A 168 -13.65 -10.97 2.41
C PRO A 168 -12.71 -12.12 2.79
N ILE A 169 -12.40 -13.01 1.84
CA ILE A 169 -11.49 -14.15 2.08
C ILE A 169 -10.10 -13.67 2.52
N SER A 170 -9.67 -12.50 2.06
CA SER A 170 -8.40 -11.86 2.43
C SER A 170 -8.29 -11.50 3.92
N ILE A 171 -9.36 -11.60 4.72
CA ILE A 171 -9.31 -11.32 6.16
C ILE A 171 -8.30 -12.19 6.92
N VAL A 172 -7.96 -13.38 6.39
CA VAL A 172 -6.97 -14.29 6.99
C VAL A 172 -5.53 -13.79 6.88
N GLU A 173 -5.31 -12.79 6.02
CA GLU A 173 -4.02 -12.12 5.79
C GLU A 173 -3.94 -10.79 6.56
N ASP A 174 -4.99 -10.41 7.31
CA ASP A 174 -5.02 -9.17 8.08
C ASP A 174 -4.08 -9.27 9.30
N GLU A 175 -3.08 -8.39 9.33
CA GLU A 175 -2.10 -8.34 10.42
C GLU A 175 -2.75 -8.03 11.78
N GLY A 176 -3.84 -7.25 11.80
CA GLY A 176 -4.61 -6.97 13.01
C GLY A 176 -5.24 -8.23 13.58
N LEU A 177 -5.90 -9.03 12.74
CA LEU A 177 -6.44 -10.33 13.12
C LEU A 177 -5.33 -11.29 13.61
N LEU A 178 -4.20 -11.35 12.91
CA LEU A 178 -3.07 -12.17 13.33
C LEU A 178 -2.54 -11.75 14.71
N ASN A 179 -2.45 -10.44 14.97
CA ASN A 179 -2.03 -9.91 16.25
C ASN A 179 -3.03 -10.23 17.36
N ILE A 180 -4.34 -10.15 17.10
CA ILE A 180 -5.38 -10.59 18.05
C ILE A 180 -5.21 -12.08 18.39
N ILE A 181 -5.06 -12.94 17.37
CA ILE A 181 -4.92 -14.39 17.57
C ILE A 181 -3.67 -14.72 18.42
N LYS A 182 -2.55 -13.99 18.24
CA LYS A 182 -1.34 -14.17 19.06
C LYS A 182 -1.57 -13.83 20.54
N GLN A 183 -2.46 -12.89 20.83
CA GLN A 183 -2.77 -12.47 22.21
C GLN A 183 -3.85 -13.33 22.87
N CYS A 184 -4.65 -14.06 22.08
CA CYS A 184 -5.68 -14.95 22.62
C CYS A 184 -5.05 -16.18 23.28
N PRO A 185 -5.35 -16.47 24.56
CA PRO A 185 -4.81 -17.65 25.23
C PRO A 185 -5.49 -18.93 24.69
N PHE A 186 -4.71 -20.01 24.54
CA PHE A 186 -5.18 -21.28 23.96
C PHE A 186 -5.96 -22.18 24.93
N ASN A 187 -6.29 -21.68 26.12
CA ASN A 187 -7.11 -22.38 27.10
C ASN A 187 -8.60 -22.22 26.75
N ASN A 188 -9.44 -23.15 27.24
CA ASN A 188 -10.89 -23.18 27.01
C ASN A 188 -11.62 -22.07 27.80
N ILE A 189 -11.20 -20.82 27.64
CA ILE A 189 -11.94 -19.67 28.14
C ILE A 189 -13.08 -19.40 27.15
N ASN A 190 -14.27 -19.10 27.69
CA ASN A 190 -15.42 -18.77 26.86
C ASN A 190 -15.11 -17.48 26.07
N GLY A 191 -15.30 -17.51 24.76
CA GLY A 191 -15.01 -16.36 23.89
C GLY A 191 -15.80 -15.10 24.27
N ASN A 192 -16.98 -15.25 24.89
CA ASN A 192 -17.79 -14.13 25.37
C ASN A 192 -17.16 -13.41 26.58
N ASP A 193 -16.28 -14.07 27.32
CA ASP A 193 -15.59 -13.47 28.47
C ASP A 193 -14.35 -12.69 28.03
N ILE A 194 -13.83 -12.97 26.83
CA ILE A 194 -12.62 -12.34 26.26
C ILE A 194 -12.98 -11.17 25.34
N LEU A 195 -14.03 -11.32 24.52
CA LEU A 195 -14.33 -10.34 23.49
C LEU A 195 -15.04 -9.10 24.07
N PRO A 196 -14.46 -7.89 23.93
CA PRO A 196 -15.09 -6.67 24.40
C PRO A 196 -16.37 -6.39 23.61
N SER A 197 -17.33 -5.77 24.29
CA SER A 197 -18.60 -5.35 23.66
C SER A 197 -18.38 -4.25 22.61
N ARG A 198 -19.31 -4.14 21.66
CA ARG A 198 -19.26 -3.10 20.61
C ARG A 198 -19.07 -1.68 21.18
N PRO A 199 -19.81 -1.23 22.22
CA PRO A 199 -19.58 0.09 22.81
C PRO A 199 -18.17 0.27 23.38
N THR A 200 -17.59 -0.78 23.97
CA THR A 200 -16.23 -0.76 24.52
C THR A 200 -15.21 -0.56 23.41
N ILE A 201 -15.32 -1.32 22.32
CA ILE A 201 -14.45 -1.14 21.14
C ILE A 201 -14.63 0.23 20.50
N THR A 202 -15.87 0.72 20.35
CA THR A 202 -16.12 2.07 19.80
C THR A 202 -15.46 3.16 20.65
N ARG A 203 -15.57 3.07 21.99
CA ARG A 203 -14.92 4.01 22.90
C ARG A 203 -13.41 3.96 22.75
N GLU A 204 -12.83 2.76 22.67
CA GLU A 204 -11.38 2.59 22.53
C GLU A 204 -10.87 3.11 21.17
N ILE A 205 -11.58 2.86 20.08
CA ILE A 205 -11.26 3.43 18.76
C ILE A 205 -11.27 4.96 18.83
N ASN A 206 -12.28 5.56 19.45
CA ASN A 206 -12.35 7.03 19.58
C ASN A 206 -11.22 7.58 20.43
N ARG A 207 -10.86 6.91 21.53
CA ARG A 207 -9.73 7.27 22.38
C ARG A 207 -8.43 7.26 21.58
N GLN A 208 -8.11 6.16 20.90
CA GLN A 208 -6.91 6.05 20.06
C GLN A 208 -6.89 7.07 18.92
N ALA A 209 -8.03 7.28 18.25
CA ALA A 209 -8.14 8.28 17.19
C ALA A 209 -7.87 9.70 17.70
N ASN A 210 -8.33 10.04 18.91
CA ASN A 210 -8.06 11.34 19.51
C ASN A 210 -6.58 11.51 19.87
N ASP A 211 -5.96 10.51 20.51
CA ASP A 211 -4.52 10.52 20.82
C ASP A 211 -3.68 10.72 19.54
N ILE A 212 -4.05 10.02 18.46
CA ILE A 212 -3.39 10.13 17.15
C ILE A 212 -3.59 11.52 16.55
N ARG A 213 -4.81 12.08 16.58
CA ARG A 213 -5.10 13.41 16.05
C ARG A 213 -4.30 14.50 16.76
N GLU A 214 -4.16 14.40 18.07
CA GLU A 214 -3.40 15.37 18.86
C GLU A 214 -1.92 15.38 18.44
N ARG A 215 -1.28 14.21 18.39
CA ARG A 215 0.12 14.07 17.97
C ARG A 215 0.31 14.50 16.51
N LEU A 216 -0.58 14.05 15.62
CA LEU A 216 -0.52 14.42 14.21
C LEU A 216 -0.73 15.92 14.01
N GLY A 217 -1.59 16.56 14.81
CA GLY A 217 -1.80 18.00 14.78
C GLY A 217 -0.52 18.78 15.07
N VAL A 218 0.32 18.34 16.01
CA VAL A 218 1.63 18.98 16.27
C VAL A 218 2.51 18.93 15.03
N ILE A 219 2.64 17.75 14.41
CA ILE A 219 3.46 17.51 13.22
C ILE A 219 2.95 18.35 12.04
N LEU A 220 1.65 18.32 11.76
CA LEU A 220 1.06 19.03 10.64
C LEU A 220 1.18 20.54 10.79
N ARG A 221 1.01 21.09 12.01
CA ARG A 221 1.20 22.52 12.26
C ARG A 221 2.66 22.95 12.05
N LYS A 222 3.64 22.11 12.42
CA LYS A 222 5.05 22.35 12.11
C LYS A 222 5.28 22.36 10.59
N ALA A 223 4.79 21.34 9.88
CA ALA A 223 4.91 21.23 8.43
C ALA A 223 4.24 22.40 7.68
N ALA A 224 3.08 22.86 8.15
CA ALA A 224 2.38 24.03 7.59
C ALA A 224 3.24 25.29 7.73
N LYS A 225 3.76 25.57 8.94
CA LYS A 225 4.62 26.75 9.19
C LYS A 225 5.93 26.74 8.39
N GLN A 226 6.38 25.56 7.96
CA GLN A 226 7.56 25.39 7.10
C GLN A 226 7.18 25.36 5.60
N GLU A 227 5.92 25.65 5.25
CA GLU A 227 5.39 25.61 3.88
C GLU A 227 5.58 24.24 3.19
N CYS A 228 5.66 23.17 3.99
CA CYS A 228 5.90 21.79 3.56
C CYS A 228 4.66 20.90 3.71
N LEU A 229 3.48 21.48 3.88
CA LEU A 229 2.21 20.77 3.99
C LEU A 229 1.31 21.02 2.77
N ALA A 230 0.85 19.93 2.17
CA ALA A 230 -0.21 19.94 1.20
C ALA A 230 -1.44 19.15 1.69
N ILE A 231 -2.64 19.64 1.42
CA ILE A 231 -3.89 18.96 1.73
C ILE A 231 -4.63 18.66 0.43
N SER A 232 -5.00 17.40 0.23
CA SER A 232 -5.78 16.94 -0.92
C SER A 232 -7.25 16.70 -0.50
N PRO A 233 -8.15 17.68 -0.68
CA PRO A 233 -9.58 17.45 -0.47
C PRO A 233 -10.19 16.68 -1.65
N ASP A 234 -10.92 15.61 -1.34
CA ASP A 234 -11.71 14.84 -2.30
C ASP A 234 -13.18 14.83 -1.91
N LEU A 235 -14.04 15.36 -2.80
CA LEU A 235 -15.48 15.37 -2.61
C LEU A 235 -16.13 14.35 -3.55
N ARG A 236 -16.39 13.16 -3.01
CA ARG A 236 -16.96 12.05 -3.77
C ARG A 236 -18.46 11.90 -3.52
N SER A 237 -19.18 11.45 -4.55
CA SER A 237 -20.61 11.13 -4.46
C SER A 237 -20.81 9.64 -4.68
N ASP A 238 -21.43 8.97 -3.72
CA ASP A 238 -21.94 7.62 -3.87
C ASP A 238 -23.32 7.69 -4.52
N LYS A 239 -23.38 7.38 -5.81
CA LYS A 239 -24.63 7.42 -6.58
C LYS A 239 -25.64 6.35 -6.16
N PHE A 240 -25.20 5.27 -5.52
CA PHE A 240 -26.10 4.20 -5.09
C PHE A 240 -26.78 4.58 -3.78
N LYS A 241 -26.00 5.10 -2.84
CA LYS A 241 -26.51 5.53 -1.53
C LYS A 241 -27.05 6.96 -1.53
N GLN A 242 -26.85 7.70 -2.63
CA GLN A 242 -27.17 9.14 -2.77
C GLN A 242 -26.49 10.00 -1.70
N ASN A 243 -25.36 9.53 -1.17
CA ASN A 243 -24.60 10.22 -0.13
C ASN A 243 -23.33 10.82 -0.72
N SER A 244 -22.89 11.93 -0.15
CA SER A 244 -21.59 12.51 -0.47
C SER A 244 -20.64 12.33 0.69
N TYR A 245 -19.34 12.27 0.40
CA TYR A 245 -18.29 12.15 1.40
C TYR A 245 -17.18 13.14 1.12
N LEU A 246 -16.65 13.74 2.18
CA LEU A 246 -15.44 14.55 2.15
C LEU A 246 -14.28 13.72 2.70
N GLY A 247 -13.28 13.50 1.86
CA GLY A 247 -11.97 12.99 2.25
C GLY A 247 -10.97 14.12 2.32
N LEU A 248 -10.11 14.12 3.34
CA LEU A 248 -8.92 14.97 3.40
C LEU A 248 -7.69 14.09 3.61
N THR A 249 -6.70 14.23 2.74
CA THR A 249 -5.39 13.57 2.87
C THR A 249 -4.31 14.62 3.01
N ALA A 250 -3.49 14.52 4.05
CA ALA A 250 -2.32 15.35 4.24
C ALA A 250 -1.08 14.73 3.58
N HIS A 251 -0.28 15.56 2.95
CA HIS A 251 1.01 15.20 2.39
C HIS A 251 2.06 16.18 2.92
N PHE A 252 3.12 15.66 3.54
CA PHE A 252 4.22 16.49 4.03
C PHE A 252 5.53 15.73 3.97
N VAL A 253 6.63 16.47 3.93
CA VAL A 253 7.99 15.92 4.00
C VAL A 253 8.52 16.17 5.41
N ASP A 254 9.04 15.13 6.07
CA ASP A 254 9.64 15.27 7.40
C ASP A 254 11.10 15.77 7.34
N ASP A 255 11.70 15.96 8.51
CA ASP A 255 13.09 16.43 8.64
C ASP A 255 14.11 15.42 8.07
N GLN A 256 13.70 14.16 7.88
CA GLN A 256 14.48 13.09 7.25
C GLN A 256 14.26 13.02 5.73
N HIS A 257 13.55 14.00 5.15
CA HIS A 257 13.20 14.10 3.73
C HIS A 257 12.30 12.95 3.23
N ILE A 258 11.53 12.33 4.11
CA ILE A 258 10.57 11.29 3.78
C ILE A 258 9.20 11.92 3.52
N LEU A 259 8.63 11.60 2.36
CA LEU A 259 7.26 11.99 2.04
C LEU A 259 6.25 11.10 2.78
N HIS A 260 5.43 11.73 3.60
CA HIS A 260 4.29 11.11 4.28
C HIS A 260 2.99 11.45 3.56
N SER A 261 2.07 10.49 3.55
CA SER A 261 0.71 10.66 3.02
C SER A 261 -0.26 10.02 4.00
N ILE A 262 -1.07 10.85 4.67
CA ILE A 262 -1.92 10.42 5.79
C ILE A 262 -3.35 10.91 5.56
N ASP A 263 -4.30 9.97 5.56
CA ASP A 263 -5.72 10.29 5.51
C ASP A 263 -6.16 10.88 6.87
N LEU A 264 -6.57 12.14 6.86
CA LEU A 264 -7.04 12.85 8.05
C LEU A 264 -8.48 12.48 8.38
N CYS A 265 -9.32 12.35 7.35
CA CYS A 265 -10.70 11.91 7.49
C CYS A 265 -11.28 11.39 6.17
N CYS A 266 -12.32 10.57 6.29
CA CYS A 266 -13.29 10.32 5.24
C CYS A 266 -14.67 10.25 5.90
N GLU A 267 -15.43 11.33 5.81
CA GLU A 267 -16.68 11.49 6.54
C GLU A 267 -17.85 11.85 5.62
N PRO A 268 -19.09 11.49 5.99
CA PRO A 268 -20.28 11.94 5.26
C PRO A 268 -20.30 13.47 5.17
N TYR A 269 -20.51 13.97 3.96
CA TYR A 269 -20.74 15.39 3.71
C TYR A 269 -22.22 15.68 3.97
N ASN A 270 -22.50 16.30 5.12
CA ASN A 270 -23.85 16.44 5.67
C ASN A 270 -24.56 17.72 5.23
N GLU A 271 -23.87 18.63 4.56
CA GLU A 271 -24.49 19.86 4.04
C GLU A 271 -25.39 19.52 2.86
N LEU A 272 -26.61 20.08 2.85
CA LEU A 272 -27.64 19.81 1.84
C LEU A 272 -27.14 20.10 0.41
N ASP A 273 -26.49 21.26 0.26
CA ASP A 273 -25.94 21.72 -1.01
C ASP A 273 -24.41 21.80 -0.97
N LYS A 274 -23.81 21.51 -2.12
CA LYS A 274 -22.36 21.58 -2.34
C LYS A 274 -21.92 22.97 -2.79
N THR A 275 -22.45 24.02 -2.18
CA THR A 275 -22.01 25.39 -2.46
C THR A 275 -20.54 25.55 -2.04
N ALA A 276 -19.84 26.50 -2.64
CA ALA A 276 -18.44 26.78 -2.31
C ALA A 276 -18.26 27.08 -0.80
N GLY A 277 -19.15 27.88 -0.21
CA GLY A 277 -19.13 28.20 1.22
C GLY A 277 -19.31 26.98 2.12
N ASN A 278 -20.24 26.08 1.79
CA ASN A 278 -20.46 24.86 2.57
C ASN A 278 -19.28 23.88 2.47
N VAL A 279 -18.67 23.79 1.27
CA VAL A 279 -17.46 22.99 1.06
C VAL A 279 -16.31 23.55 1.89
N LEU A 280 -16.05 24.87 1.82
CA LEU A 280 -15.00 25.51 2.61
C LEU A 280 -15.23 25.33 4.11
N LYS A 281 -16.46 25.52 4.59
CA LYS A 281 -16.85 25.30 5.99
C LYS A 281 -16.54 23.86 6.43
N SER A 282 -16.88 22.87 5.61
CA SER A 282 -16.63 21.45 5.92
C SER A 282 -15.13 21.13 5.94
N ILE A 283 -14.36 21.66 5.00
CA ILE A 283 -12.89 21.51 4.98
C ILE A 283 -12.28 22.16 6.24
N THR A 284 -12.69 23.39 6.56
CA THR A 284 -12.19 24.14 7.73
C THR A 284 -12.50 23.42 9.04
N ALA A 285 -13.74 22.95 9.21
CA ALA A 285 -14.14 22.17 10.40
C ALA A 285 -13.37 20.85 10.52
N ALA A 286 -13.05 20.21 9.39
CA ALA A 286 -12.25 18.99 9.39
C ALA A 286 -10.77 19.26 9.77
N LEU A 287 -10.20 20.37 9.29
CA LEU A 287 -8.84 20.82 9.57
C LEU A 287 -8.65 21.39 10.99
N SER A 288 -9.67 22.01 11.58
CA SER A 288 -9.61 22.56 12.95
C SER A 288 -9.36 21.48 14.01
N ARG A 289 -9.78 20.23 13.76
CA ARG A 289 -9.46 19.07 14.62
C ARG A 289 -7.96 18.81 14.78
N PHE A 290 -7.15 19.36 13.88
CA PHE A 290 -5.69 19.29 13.90
C PHE A 290 -5.05 20.66 14.21
N GLY A 291 -5.85 21.70 14.47
CA GLY A 291 -5.41 23.08 14.69
C GLY A 291 -4.81 23.74 13.44
N LEU A 292 -5.34 23.40 12.25
CA LEU A 292 -4.87 23.91 10.96
C LEU A 292 -5.80 24.99 10.37
N ASP A 293 -6.92 25.30 11.01
CA ASP A 293 -7.91 26.27 10.54
C ASP A 293 -7.35 27.69 10.41
N GLN A 294 -6.42 28.07 11.29
CA GLN A 294 -5.74 29.37 11.22
C GLN A 294 -4.49 29.35 10.31
N LEU A 295 -4.12 28.19 9.78
CA LEU A 295 -2.91 27.99 8.97
C LEU A 295 -3.25 27.63 7.51
N MET A 296 -4.46 27.95 7.05
CA MET A 296 -4.90 27.58 5.70
C MET A 296 -4.15 28.31 4.59
N ASN A 297 -3.56 29.49 4.87
CA ASN A 297 -2.79 30.26 3.90
C ASN A 297 -1.40 29.65 3.64
N GLU A 298 -0.88 28.92 4.63
CA GLU A 298 0.39 28.21 4.62
C GLU A 298 0.27 26.79 4.03
N ILE A 299 -0.94 26.39 3.65
CA ILE A 299 -1.24 25.07 3.10
C ILE A 299 -1.41 25.15 1.59
N THR A 300 -0.72 24.27 0.87
CA THR A 300 -1.04 24.03 -0.55
C THR A 300 -2.19 23.04 -0.68
N PHE A 301 -3.29 23.44 -1.30
CA PHE A 301 -4.39 22.54 -1.60
C PHE A 301 -4.22 21.84 -2.94
N VAL A 302 -4.42 20.52 -2.99
CA VAL A 302 -4.40 19.73 -4.22
C VAL A 302 -5.79 19.19 -4.52
N CYS A 303 -6.53 19.84 -5.42
CA CYS A 303 -7.92 19.47 -5.70
C CYS A 303 -8.16 19.18 -7.19
N ASP A 304 -9.26 18.51 -7.49
CA ASP A 304 -9.71 18.36 -8.87
C ASP A 304 -10.30 19.68 -9.42
N ARG A 305 -10.87 19.65 -10.63
CA ARG A 305 -11.51 20.84 -11.23
C ARG A 305 -13.02 20.91 -10.98
N GLY A 306 -13.50 20.26 -9.91
CA GLY A 306 -14.86 20.44 -9.45
C GLY A 306 -15.10 21.92 -9.14
N SER A 307 -16.12 22.52 -9.78
CA SER A 307 -16.44 23.95 -9.64
C SER A 307 -16.56 24.38 -8.18
N ASN A 308 -17.11 23.49 -7.35
CA ASN A 308 -17.40 23.77 -5.95
C ASN A 308 -16.11 23.84 -5.12
N LEU A 309 -15.16 22.92 -5.35
CA LEU A 309 -13.86 22.93 -4.69
C LEU A 309 -13.00 24.10 -5.15
N LEU A 310 -12.96 24.36 -6.47
CA LEU A 310 -12.21 25.49 -7.02
C LEU A 310 -12.71 26.83 -6.46
N LYS A 311 -14.03 27.00 -6.39
CA LYS A 311 -14.61 28.23 -5.83
C LYS A 311 -14.45 28.31 -4.32
N ALA A 312 -14.50 27.18 -3.60
CA ALA A 312 -14.28 27.13 -2.16
C ALA A 312 -12.86 27.51 -1.75
N LEU A 313 -11.88 27.19 -2.59
CA LEU A 313 -10.45 27.36 -2.30
C LEU A 313 -9.81 28.49 -3.13
N GLU A 314 -10.61 29.39 -3.70
CA GLU A 314 -10.12 30.40 -4.66
C GLU A 314 -9.12 31.39 -4.06
N ASP A 315 -9.21 31.63 -2.75
CA ASP A 315 -8.35 32.55 -2.01
C ASP A 315 -7.05 31.89 -1.49
N TYR A 316 -6.87 30.59 -1.72
CA TYR A 316 -5.74 29.81 -1.20
C TYR A 316 -4.80 29.30 -2.30
N GLN A 317 -3.63 28.82 -1.92
CA GLN A 317 -2.71 28.19 -2.86
C GLN A 317 -3.26 26.85 -3.34
N VAL A 318 -3.59 26.76 -4.63
CA VAL A 318 -4.20 25.56 -5.23
C VAL A 318 -3.35 24.99 -6.36
N VAL A 319 -3.07 23.69 -6.29
CA VAL A 319 -2.52 22.87 -7.38
C VAL A 319 -3.61 21.92 -7.89
N HIS A 320 -3.71 21.78 -9.21
CA HIS A 320 -4.74 20.93 -9.80
C HIS A 320 -4.30 19.47 -9.93
N CYS A 321 -5.19 18.55 -9.53
CA CYS A 321 -5.01 17.10 -9.59
C CYS A 321 -4.62 16.63 -11.00
N PHE A 322 -3.38 16.13 -11.13
CA PHE A 322 -2.84 15.66 -12.39
C PHE A 322 -3.62 14.46 -12.99
N PRO A 323 -3.92 13.38 -12.23
CA PRO A 323 -4.74 12.28 -12.74
C PRO A 323 -6.11 12.72 -13.28
N HIS A 324 -6.77 13.66 -12.60
CA HIS A 324 -8.05 14.20 -13.06
C HIS A 324 -7.89 14.99 -14.36
N ARG A 325 -6.82 15.78 -14.50
CA ARG A 325 -6.50 16.49 -15.75
C ARG A 325 -6.23 15.53 -16.90
N LEU A 326 -5.43 14.49 -16.66
CA LEU A 326 -5.15 13.47 -17.68
C LEU A 326 -6.42 12.75 -18.10
N ASN A 327 -7.27 12.34 -17.15
CA ASN A 327 -8.57 11.74 -17.43
C ASN A 327 -9.47 12.68 -18.26
N ASN A 328 -9.49 13.98 -17.97
CA ASN A 328 -10.27 14.95 -18.75
C ASN A 328 -9.74 15.10 -20.18
N ILE A 329 -8.42 15.07 -20.37
CA ILE A 329 -7.81 15.05 -21.71
C ILE A 329 -8.25 13.80 -22.46
N LEU A 330 -8.08 12.62 -21.87
CA LEU A 330 -8.49 11.35 -22.49
C LEU A 330 -9.99 11.33 -22.81
N LYS A 331 -10.84 11.77 -21.88
CA LYS A 331 -12.29 11.87 -22.09
C LYS A 331 -12.63 12.78 -23.26
N ARG A 332 -12.01 13.95 -23.34
CA ARG A 332 -12.24 14.90 -24.44
C ARG A 332 -11.76 14.34 -25.76
N THR A 333 -10.53 13.84 -25.84
CA THR A 333 -9.93 13.33 -27.07
C THR A 333 -10.70 12.14 -27.63
N PHE A 334 -11.02 11.14 -26.81
CA PHE A 334 -11.62 9.90 -27.30
C PHE A 334 -13.15 9.92 -27.37
N TYR A 335 -13.84 10.62 -26.46
CA TYR A 335 -15.30 10.56 -26.40
C TYR A 335 -15.99 11.79 -27.00
N SER A 336 -15.31 12.94 -27.13
CA SER A 336 -15.93 14.11 -27.78
C SER A 336 -15.95 14.01 -29.30
N ALA A 337 -15.04 13.23 -29.90
CA ALA A 337 -15.04 12.93 -31.34
C ALA A 337 -16.29 12.16 -31.76
N GLY A 338 -16.67 11.10 -31.02
CA GLY A 338 -17.85 10.28 -31.32
C GLY A 338 -19.19 11.00 -31.13
N THR A 339 -19.29 11.98 -30.21
CA THR A 339 -20.51 12.79 -30.04
C THR A 339 -20.73 13.79 -31.17
N LYS A 340 -19.66 14.32 -31.78
CA LYS A 340 -19.79 15.22 -32.95
C LYS A 340 -20.29 14.45 -34.18
N GLU A 341 -19.75 13.26 -34.42
CA GLU A 341 -20.24 12.39 -35.50
C GLU A 341 -21.70 11.93 -35.30
N LYS A 342 -22.08 11.59 -34.06
CA LYS A 342 -23.48 11.22 -33.74
C LYS A 342 -24.44 12.40 -33.90
N LYS A 343 -24.07 13.61 -33.48
CA LYS A 343 -24.88 14.83 -33.69
C LYS A 343 -25.02 15.16 -35.18
N GLN A 344 -23.94 15.07 -35.96
CA GLN A 344 -23.99 15.30 -37.41
C GLN A 344 -24.84 14.25 -38.13
N ARG A 345 -24.75 12.97 -37.74
CA ARG A 345 -25.61 11.90 -38.30
C ARG A 345 -27.09 12.07 -37.93
N LYS A 346 -27.40 12.61 -36.74
CA LYS A 346 -28.78 12.88 -36.33
C LYS A 346 -29.37 14.08 -37.08
N GLN A 347 -28.62 15.18 -37.17
CA GLN A 347 -29.03 16.36 -37.97
C GLN A 347 -29.24 16.03 -39.45
N LYS A 348 -28.41 15.15 -40.04
CA LYS A 348 -28.55 14.70 -41.43
C LYS A 348 -29.73 13.73 -41.67
N LYS A 349 -30.29 13.15 -40.61
CA LYS A 349 -31.50 12.32 -40.65
C LYS A 349 -32.78 13.14 -40.44
N GLU A 350 -32.69 14.27 -39.76
CA GLU A 350 -33.82 15.20 -39.51
C GLU A 350 -34.01 16.22 -40.66
N SER A 351 -33.09 16.26 -41.63
CA SER A 351 -33.11 17.14 -42.82
C SER A 351 -33.40 16.39 -44.13
N LYS A 352 -33.84 15.13 -44.04
CA LYS A 352 -34.47 14.34 -45.10
C LYS A 352 -35.86 13.97 -44.64
#